data_AF-A0A662X0K7-F1
#
_entry.id   AF-A0A662X0K7-F1
#
_cell.length_a   1.000
_cell.length_b   1.000
_cell.length_c   1.000
_cell.angle_alpha   90.00
_cell.angle_beta   90.00
_cell.angle_gamma   90.00
#
_symmetry.space_group_name_H-M   'P 1'
#
loop_
_entity.id
_entity.type
_entity.pdbx_description
1 polymer ?
#
loop_
_entity_poly.entity_id
_entity_poly.type
_entity_poly.pdbx_seq_one_letter_code
_entity_poly.pdbx_strand_id
1 'polypeptide(L)'
;MCICAFSLQPYLPQWACPCDDLGLRKLPPVTSSRPRRKLRPRHVKREWQDGLIFSNLVYAVAALISFSCGQYFCGVLQMGAAIASTMFHRSKETKYLLVDALISGTLGVVFIFVGQHTLNNEWYGILTIKLLQGAMCVFTWLYCGMPGGERYDKWHQRWHYISGATTISTTLFLSMYLPEFDLIMHELIQDMVVVRSVFM
;
A
#
# COMPACT_ATOMS: atom_id res chain seq x y z
N MET A 1 7.55 -2.21 -10.22
CA MET A 1 8.12 -2.53 -11.54
C MET A 1 9.28 -3.48 -11.34
N CYS A 2 9.21 -4.72 -11.83
CA CYS A 2 10.30 -5.70 -11.69
C CYS A 2 11.15 -5.71 -12.96
N ILE A 3 12.43 -5.35 -12.82
CA ILE A 3 13.45 -5.44 -13.87
C ILE A 3 14.00 -6.88 -13.90
N CYS A 4 13.13 -7.85 -14.19
CA CYS A 4 13.53 -9.25 -14.41
C CYS A 4 13.31 -9.69 -15.87
N ALA A 5 13.12 -8.74 -16.79
CA ALA A 5 12.75 -9.01 -18.18
C ALA A 5 13.89 -8.89 -19.19
N PHE A 6 15.14 -8.69 -18.76
CA PHE A 6 16.29 -8.70 -19.67
C PHE A 6 16.99 -10.06 -19.66
N SER A 7 16.44 -10.99 -20.46
CA SER A 7 17.17 -12.14 -20.97
C SER A 7 18.24 -11.63 -21.95
N LEU A 8 19.44 -11.37 -21.43
CA LEU A 8 20.63 -11.01 -22.21
C LEU A 8 21.36 -12.26 -22.73
N GLN A 9 20.61 -13.26 -23.19
CA GLN A 9 21.16 -14.51 -23.69
C GLN A 9 21.34 -14.67 -25.22
N PRO A 10 21.04 -13.69 -26.13
CA PRO A 10 21.24 -13.94 -27.56
C PRO A 10 22.58 -13.45 -28.15
N TYR A 11 23.54 -12.94 -27.35
CA TYR A 11 24.79 -12.36 -27.89
C TYR A 11 26.08 -13.10 -27.47
N LEU A 12 26.05 -14.45 -27.46
CA LEU A 12 27.28 -15.25 -27.36
C LEU A 12 27.45 -16.13 -28.62
N PRO A 13 28.60 -16.07 -29.31
CA PRO A 13 28.82 -16.80 -30.56
C PRO A 13 28.95 -18.32 -30.36
N GLN A 14 28.38 -19.04 -31.34
CA GLN A 14 28.09 -20.47 -31.44
C GLN A 14 29.27 -21.47 -31.44
N TRP A 15 30.48 -21.09 -31.02
CA TRP A 15 31.69 -21.92 -31.21
C TRP A 15 32.32 -22.47 -29.93
N ALA A 16 31.70 -22.29 -28.76
CA ALA A 16 32.16 -22.92 -27.51
C ALA A 16 31.46 -24.28 -27.29
N CYS A 17 31.68 -25.21 -28.22
CA CYS A 17 31.26 -26.61 -28.09
C CYS A 17 32.42 -27.51 -28.55
N PRO A 18 33.14 -28.18 -27.64
CA PRO A 18 33.77 -29.44 -27.97
C PRO A 18 32.73 -30.54 -27.74
N CYS A 19 32.29 -31.15 -28.83
CA CYS A 19 31.64 -32.44 -28.83
C CYS A 19 32.62 -33.46 -28.24
N ASP A 20 32.25 -34.11 -27.13
CA ASP A 20 32.73 -35.44 -26.81
C ASP A 20 31.51 -36.36 -26.68
N ASP A 21 31.45 -37.28 -27.63
CA ASP A 21 30.42 -38.25 -27.87
C ASP A 21 30.77 -39.51 -27.06
N LEU A 22 30.23 -39.63 -25.83
CA LEU A 22 30.48 -40.80 -24.99
C LEU A 22 29.25 -41.16 -24.15
N GLY A 23 28.53 -42.18 -24.65
CA GLY A 23 27.74 -43.08 -23.82
C GLY A 23 26.24 -42.84 -23.83
N LEU A 24 25.54 -43.53 -24.73
CA LEU A 24 24.11 -43.84 -24.61
C LEU A 24 23.83 -44.55 -23.27
N ARG A 25 23.56 -43.77 -22.21
CA ARG A 25 22.85 -44.25 -21.03
C ARG A 25 21.37 -44.34 -21.40
N LYS A 26 20.85 -45.56 -21.44
CA LYS A 26 19.41 -45.85 -21.44
C LYS A 26 18.78 -45.12 -20.25
N LEU A 27 18.10 -44.00 -20.52
CA LEU A 27 17.24 -43.36 -19.53
C LEU A 27 16.06 -44.31 -19.26
N PRO A 28 15.72 -44.58 -17.99
CA PRO A 28 14.53 -45.35 -17.66
C PRO A 28 13.27 -44.63 -18.15
N PRO A 29 12.17 -45.35 -18.44
CA PRO A 29 10.97 -44.74 -18.97
C PRO A 29 10.49 -43.64 -18.02
N VAL A 30 10.38 -42.43 -18.56
CA VAL A 30 9.81 -41.27 -17.87
C VAL A 30 8.37 -41.65 -17.50
N THR A 31 8.17 -42.07 -16.26
CA THR A 31 6.84 -42.11 -15.65
C THR A 31 6.33 -40.68 -15.70
N SER A 32 5.37 -40.43 -16.59
CA SER A 32 4.72 -39.13 -16.70
C SER A 32 3.79 -38.91 -15.51
N SER A 33 4.34 -38.85 -14.29
CA SER A 33 3.69 -38.16 -13.19
C SER A 33 3.78 -36.67 -13.48
N ARG A 34 3.01 -36.20 -14.47
CA ARG A 34 2.69 -34.78 -14.59
C ARG A 34 2.23 -34.36 -13.19
N PRO A 35 2.90 -33.43 -12.51
CA PRO A 35 2.39 -32.93 -11.25
C PRO A 35 1.02 -32.38 -11.59
N ARG A 36 -0.02 -33.03 -11.05
CA ARG A 36 -1.42 -32.67 -11.19
C ARG A 36 -1.46 -31.17 -10.99
N ARG A 37 -1.66 -30.40 -12.07
CA ARG A 37 -1.67 -28.95 -12.06
C ARG A 37 -2.63 -28.60 -10.94
N LYS A 38 -2.12 -28.14 -9.78
CA LYS A 38 -2.97 -27.75 -8.67
C LYS A 38 -3.90 -26.73 -9.28
N LEU A 39 -5.19 -27.06 -9.40
CA LEU A 39 -6.21 -26.13 -9.84
C LEU A 39 -5.99 -24.90 -8.96
N ARG A 40 -5.53 -23.79 -9.55
CA ARG A 40 -5.44 -22.53 -8.83
C ARG A 40 -6.82 -22.30 -8.23
N PRO A 41 -6.96 -22.14 -6.90
CA PRO A 41 -8.25 -21.90 -6.30
C PRO A 41 -8.90 -20.73 -7.02
N ARG A 42 -10.02 -21.03 -7.67
CA ARG A 42 -10.88 -20.08 -8.38
C ARG A 42 -11.29 -19.01 -7.37
N HIS A 43 -10.82 -17.77 -7.55
CA HIS A 43 -11.22 -16.54 -6.85
C HIS A 43 -11.87 -16.76 -5.46
N VAL A 44 -11.12 -17.32 -4.50
CA VAL A 44 -11.62 -17.53 -3.14
C VAL A 44 -11.56 -16.19 -2.39
N LYS A 45 -12.62 -15.44 -2.57
CA LYS A 45 -13.08 -14.32 -1.76
C LYS A 45 -12.79 -14.59 -0.27
N ARG A 46 -12.06 -13.70 0.44
CA ARG A 46 -11.75 -13.84 1.89
C ARG A 46 -13.01 -13.89 2.76
N GLU A 47 -12.95 -14.49 3.93
CA GLU A 47 -14.08 -14.44 4.87
C GLU A 47 -14.19 -13.06 5.53
N TRP A 48 -15.39 -12.64 5.93
CA TRP A 48 -15.58 -11.35 6.60
C TRP A 48 -14.94 -11.29 8.00
N GLN A 49 -14.73 -12.45 8.62
CA GLN A 49 -14.07 -12.59 9.92
C GLN A 49 -12.54 -12.68 9.79
N ASP A 50 -11.99 -12.52 8.57
CA ASP A 50 -10.55 -12.50 8.34
C ASP A 50 -9.90 -11.32 9.09
N GLY A 51 -8.90 -11.62 9.90
CA GLY A 51 -8.22 -10.63 10.75
C GLY A 51 -7.58 -9.49 9.94
N LEU A 52 -7.18 -9.73 8.69
CA LEU A 52 -6.66 -8.69 7.81
C LEU A 52 -7.78 -7.73 7.41
N ILE A 53 -8.97 -8.24 7.08
CA ILE A 53 -10.13 -7.39 6.77
C ILE A 53 -10.54 -6.59 8.00
N PHE A 54 -10.64 -7.25 9.16
CA PHE A 54 -11.06 -6.57 10.38
C PHE A 54 -10.10 -5.46 10.81
N SER A 55 -8.79 -5.62 10.56
CA SER A 55 -7.81 -4.58 10.88
C SER A 55 -8.02 -3.25 10.14
N ASN A 56 -8.78 -3.23 9.03
CA ASN A 56 -9.17 -1.97 8.37
C ASN A 56 -10.10 -1.10 9.20
N LEU A 57 -10.73 -1.64 10.26
CA LEU A 57 -11.58 -0.88 11.17
C LEU A 57 -10.81 0.27 11.84
N VAL A 58 -9.50 0.17 11.98
CA VAL A 58 -8.66 1.26 12.50
C VAL A 58 -8.79 2.55 11.69
N TYR A 59 -8.99 2.45 10.37
CA TYR A 59 -9.20 3.61 9.50
C TYR A 59 -10.61 4.19 9.65
N ALA A 60 -11.62 3.36 9.91
CA ALA A 60 -12.96 3.83 10.23
C ALA A 60 -12.97 4.57 11.59
N VAL A 61 -12.25 4.05 12.59
CA VAL A 61 -12.05 4.73 13.87
C VAL A 61 -11.34 6.07 13.67
N ALA A 62 -10.28 6.09 12.85
CA ALA A 62 -9.59 7.33 12.51
C ALA A 62 -10.54 8.35 11.87
N ALA A 63 -11.38 7.90 10.93
CA ALA A 63 -12.37 8.77 10.28
C ALA A 63 -13.36 9.38 11.28
N LEU A 64 -13.86 8.57 12.22
CA LEU A 64 -14.76 9.06 13.28
C LEU A 64 -14.08 10.12 14.15
N ILE A 65 -12.80 9.91 14.51
CA ILE A 65 -12.02 10.91 15.24
C ILE A 65 -11.88 12.18 14.41
N SER A 66 -11.53 12.07 13.13
CA SER A 66 -11.41 13.23 12.24
C SER A 66 -12.70 14.02 12.10
N PHE A 67 -13.84 13.35 11.90
CA PHE A 67 -15.13 14.02 11.87
C PHE A 67 -15.48 14.69 13.21
N SER A 68 -15.14 14.05 14.34
CA SER A 68 -15.37 14.64 15.67
C SER A 68 -14.48 15.87 15.94
N CYS A 69 -13.32 15.95 15.31
CA CYS A 69 -12.40 17.08 15.39
C CYS A 69 -12.63 18.16 14.32
N GLY A 70 -13.68 18.02 13.49
CA GLY A 70 -13.93 18.96 12.39
C GLY A 70 -12.85 18.93 11.30
N GLN A 71 -12.15 17.80 11.13
CA GLN A 71 -11.14 17.56 10.09
C GLN A 71 -11.75 16.65 9.00
N TYR A 72 -12.75 17.16 8.29
CA TYR A 72 -13.58 16.46 7.31
C TYR A 72 -12.78 15.91 6.12
N PHE A 73 -11.78 16.64 5.60
CA PHE A 73 -10.94 16.15 4.51
C PHE A 73 -10.22 14.86 4.90
N CYS A 74 -9.59 14.86 6.09
CA CYS A 74 -8.97 13.66 6.66
C CYS A 74 -10.01 12.56 6.92
N GLY A 75 -11.18 12.91 7.46
CA GLY A 75 -12.25 11.96 7.74
C GLY A 75 -12.76 11.22 6.50
N VAL A 76 -12.98 11.96 5.39
CA VAL A 76 -13.39 11.37 4.11
C VAL A 76 -12.31 10.43 3.57
N LEU A 77 -11.04 10.84 3.59
CA LEU A 77 -9.95 9.99 3.12
C LEU A 77 -9.78 8.73 3.97
N GLN A 78 -9.86 8.83 5.30
CA GLN A 78 -9.73 7.69 6.21
C GLN A 78 -10.91 6.72 6.08
N MET A 79 -12.14 7.22 5.95
CA MET A 79 -13.31 6.37 5.67
C MET A 79 -13.19 5.72 4.30
N GLY A 80 -12.74 6.47 3.29
CA GLY A 80 -12.41 5.98 1.97
C GLY A 80 -11.37 4.86 2.01
N ALA A 81 -10.32 4.99 2.82
CA ALA A 81 -9.29 3.97 3.01
C ALA A 81 -9.86 2.70 3.65
N ALA A 82 -10.72 2.85 4.67
CA ALA A 82 -11.40 1.72 5.30
C ALA A 82 -12.22 0.92 4.27
N ILE A 83 -12.98 1.60 3.42
CA ILE A 83 -13.82 1.00 2.38
C ILE A 83 -12.96 0.37 1.28
N ALA A 84 -12.03 1.14 0.70
CA ALA A 84 -11.20 0.71 -0.42
C ALA A 84 -10.29 -0.47 -0.06
N SER A 85 -9.60 -0.39 1.08
CA SER A 85 -8.76 -1.49 1.56
C SER A 85 -9.60 -2.74 1.86
N THR A 86 -10.79 -2.59 2.44
CA THR A 86 -11.70 -3.72 2.67
C THR A 86 -12.12 -4.38 1.36
N MET A 87 -12.51 -3.60 0.35
CA MET A 87 -12.87 -4.12 -0.98
C MET A 87 -11.68 -4.82 -1.65
N PHE A 88 -10.47 -4.26 -1.54
CA PHE A 88 -9.25 -4.86 -2.06
C PHE A 88 -8.96 -6.22 -1.40
N HIS A 89 -8.91 -6.29 -0.08
CA HIS A 89 -8.63 -7.55 0.61
C HIS A 89 -9.75 -8.59 0.45
N ARG A 90 -11.01 -8.15 0.44
CA ARG A 90 -12.17 -9.02 0.26
C ARG A 90 -12.17 -9.70 -1.10
N SER A 91 -11.92 -8.92 -2.15
CA SER A 91 -11.95 -9.40 -3.53
C SER A 91 -10.71 -10.22 -3.88
N LYS A 92 -9.56 -9.97 -3.23
CA LYS A 92 -8.23 -10.47 -3.67
C LYS A 92 -7.95 -10.16 -5.14
N GLU A 93 -8.67 -9.20 -5.71
CA GLU A 93 -8.53 -8.75 -7.10
C GLU A 93 -7.84 -7.40 -7.11
N THR A 94 -6.93 -7.22 -8.07
CA THR A 94 -6.18 -5.96 -8.25
C THR A 94 -7.07 -4.79 -8.67
N LYS A 95 -8.36 -5.03 -8.96
CA LYS A 95 -9.33 -4.00 -9.37
C LYS A 95 -9.42 -2.83 -8.38
N TYR A 96 -9.36 -3.10 -7.07
CA TYR A 96 -9.45 -2.08 -6.03
C TYR A 96 -8.09 -1.60 -5.52
N LEU A 97 -6.99 -2.23 -5.97
CA LEU A 97 -5.64 -1.88 -5.54
C LEU A 97 -5.29 -0.43 -5.85
N LEU A 98 -5.67 0.06 -7.04
CA LEU A 98 -5.37 1.42 -7.45
C LEU A 98 -6.10 2.44 -6.56
N VAL A 99 -7.37 2.21 -6.27
CA VAL A 99 -8.16 3.12 -5.42
C VAL A 99 -7.60 3.15 -4.01
N ASP A 100 -7.29 1.98 -3.45
CA ASP A 100 -6.68 1.86 -2.12
C ASP A 100 -5.32 2.56 -2.03
N ALA A 101 -4.46 2.35 -3.04
CA ALA A 101 -3.16 2.99 -3.14
C ALA A 101 -3.26 4.51 -3.33
N LEU A 102 -4.23 5.00 -4.12
CA LEU A 102 -4.44 6.44 -4.30
C LEU A 102 -4.88 7.11 -3.01
N ILE A 103 -5.88 6.56 -2.31
CA ILE A 103 -6.37 7.13 -1.05
C ILE A 103 -5.26 7.10 0.02
N SER A 104 -4.58 5.96 0.15
CA SER A 104 -3.44 5.81 1.07
C SER A 104 -2.29 6.76 0.73
N GLY A 105 -2.02 6.94 -0.57
CA GLY A 105 -1.03 7.90 -1.06
C GLY A 105 -1.39 9.34 -0.71
N THR A 106 -2.65 9.75 -0.88
CA THR A 106 -3.13 11.08 -0.48
C THR A 106 -3.01 11.29 1.02
N LEU A 107 -3.35 10.29 1.86
CA LEU A 107 -3.10 10.35 3.30
C LEU A 107 -1.60 10.48 3.62
N GLY A 108 -0.73 9.82 2.86
CA GLY A 108 0.72 9.98 2.93
C GLY A 108 1.18 11.40 2.62
N VAL A 109 0.58 12.05 1.62
CA VAL A 109 0.85 13.46 1.29
C VAL A 109 0.45 14.38 2.43
N VAL A 110 -0.74 14.19 3.03
CA VAL A 110 -1.18 14.95 4.21
C VAL A 110 -0.19 14.77 5.38
N PHE A 111 0.27 13.55 5.60
CA PHE A 111 1.27 13.27 6.63
C PHE A 111 2.61 14.00 6.36
N ILE A 112 3.09 14.01 5.12
CA ILE A 112 4.31 14.74 4.73
C ILE A 112 4.13 16.24 4.93
N PHE A 113 2.98 16.79 4.50
CA PHE A 113 2.63 18.19 4.72
C PHE A 113 2.70 18.55 6.21
N VAL A 114 2.10 17.73 7.08
CA VAL A 114 2.18 17.92 8.54
C VAL A 114 3.63 17.85 9.02
N GLY A 115 4.43 16.92 8.52
CA GLY A 115 5.86 16.84 8.86
C GLY A 115 6.63 18.11 8.46
N GLN A 116 6.40 18.64 7.26
CA GLN A 116 7.00 19.90 6.81
C GLN A 116 6.53 21.09 7.63
N HIS A 117 5.23 21.19 7.91
CA HIS A 117 4.67 22.23 8.76
C HIS A 117 5.29 22.20 10.16
N THR A 118 5.46 21.00 10.74
CA THR A 118 6.12 20.81 12.04
C THR A 118 7.58 21.25 12.01
N LEU A 119 8.31 20.95 10.92
CA LEU A 119 9.69 21.37 10.73
C LEU A 119 9.82 22.90 10.62
N ASN A 120 8.96 23.53 9.82
CA ASN A 120 8.98 24.98 9.61
C ASN A 120 8.66 25.78 10.89
N ASN A 121 7.90 25.19 11.82
CA ASN A 121 7.58 25.77 13.12
C ASN A 121 8.52 25.30 14.24
N GLU A 122 9.60 24.59 13.92
CA GLU A 122 10.63 24.13 14.87
C GLU A 122 10.09 23.23 16.01
N TRP A 123 8.99 22.51 15.78
CA TRP A 123 8.37 21.62 16.77
C TRP A 123 9.05 20.24 16.80
N TYR A 124 10.35 20.21 17.14
CA TYR A 124 11.21 19.04 17.00
C TYR A 124 10.73 17.79 17.76
N GLY A 125 10.06 17.96 18.90
CA GLY A 125 9.47 16.83 19.64
C GLY A 125 8.39 16.11 18.84
N ILE A 126 7.48 16.88 18.23
CA ILE A 126 6.41 16.34 17.37
C ILE A 126 7.02 15.78 16.08
N LEU A 127 8.00 16.48 15.51
CA LEU A 127 8.69 16.03 14.30
C LEU A 127 9.35 14.66 14.51
N THR A 128 10.00 14.45 15.66
CA THR A 128 10.61 13.17 16.03
C THR A 128 9.57 12.04 16.05
N ILE A 129 8.41 12.28 16.67
CA ILE A 129 7.32 11.30 16.71
C ILE A 129 6.83 10.99 15.29
N LYS A 130 6.66 12.01 14.44
CA LYS A 130 6.25 11.82 13.04
C LYS A 130 7.30 11.03 12.27
N LEU A 131 8.58 11.34 12.37
CA LEU A 131 9.64 10.59 11.71
C LEU A 131 9.66 9.11 12.12
N LEU A 132 9.46 8.82 13.42
CA LEU A 132 9.34 7.43 13.90
C LEU A 132 8.11 6.72 13.32
N GLN A 133 6.95 7.37 13.31
CA GLN A 133 5.73 6.83 12.71
C GLN A 133 5.90 6.55 11.21
N GLY A 134 6.52 7.49 10.48
CA GLY A 134 6.84 7.34 9.06
C GLY A 134 7.79 6.16 8.83
N ALA A 135 8.87 6.06 9.61
CA ALA A 135 9.80 4.95 9.54
C ALA A 135 9.13 3.59 9.81
N MET A 136 8.24 3.53 10.81
CA MET A 136 7.48 2.31 11.13
C MET A 136 6.50 1.94 10.02
N CYS A 137 5.82 2.92 9.40
CA CYS A 137 4.96 2.70 8.24
C CYS A 137 5.76 2.14 7.06
N VAL A 138 6.89 2.77 6.70
CA VAL A 138 7.75 2.34 5.59
C VAL A 138 8.31 0.94 5.87
N PHE A 139 8.85 0.71 7.06
CA PHE A 139 9.39 -0.58 7.45
C PHE A 139 8.34 -1.68 7.32
N THR A 140 7.15 -1.49 7.91
CA THR A 140 6.11 -2.54 7.88
C THR A 140 5.52 -2.76 6.50
N TRP A 141 5.42 -1.72 5.67
CA TRP A 141 4.98 -1.84 4.28
C TRP A 141 5.98 -2.62 3.42
N LEU A 142 7.28 -2.31 3.53
CA LEU A 142 8.32 -3.03 2.80
C LEU A 142 8.45 -4.48 3.31
N TYR A 143 8.39 -4.66 4.63
CA TYR A 143 8.60 -5.96 5.26
C TYR A 143 7.45 -6.94 5.02
N CYS A 144 6.19 -6.46 4.90
CA CYS A 144 5.06 -7.35 4.63
C CYS A 144 5.13 -7.98 3.23
N GLY A 145 5.77 -7.30 2.27
CA GLY A 145 5.91 -7.78 0.90
C GLY A 145 4.60 -7.77 0.12
N MET A 146 4.52 -8.60 -0.92
CA MET A 146 3.40 -8.62 -1.87
C MET A 146 2.26 -9.55 -1.41
N PRO A 147 1.00 -9.27 -1.83
CA PRO A 147 -0.14 -10.17 -1.57
C PRO A 147 0.15 -11.61 -2.00
N GLY A 148 -0.14 -12.56 -1.11
CA GLY A 148 0.12 -14.00 -1.31
C GLY A 148 1.50 -14.47 -0.84
N GLY A 149 2.35 -13.56 -0.34
CA GLY A 149 3.57 -13.94 0.37
C GLY A 149 3.28 -14.48 1.78
N GLU A 150 4.14 -15.35 2.29
CA GLU A 150 3.99 -16.01 3.60
C GLU A 150 3.84 -15.02 4.76
N ARG A 151 4.51 -13.88 4.66
CA ARG A 151 4.52 -12.83 5.70
C ARG A 151 3.40 -11.81 5.54
N TYR A 152 2.72 -11.80 4.39
CA TYR A 152 1.84 -10.70 3.98
C TYR A 152 0.72 -10.46 5.00
N ASP A 153 -0.11 -11.47 5.27
CA ASP A 153 -1.32 -11.28 6.09
C ASP A 153 -0.97 -10.76 7.49
N LYS A 154 0.02 -11.36 8.16
CA LYS A 154 0.42 -10.96 9.51
C LYS A 154 1.01 -9.54 9.56
N TRP A 155 1.88 -9.20 8.62
CA TRP A 155 2.58 -7.92 8.65
C TRP A 155 1.80 -6.79 8.02
N HIS A 156 0.94 -7.06 7.05
CA HIS A 156 0.03 -6.07 6.50
C HIS A 156 -1.06 -5.68 7.51
N GLN A 157 -1.51 -6.63 8.34
CA GLN A 157 -2.36 -6.32 9.49
C GLN A 157 -1.68 -5.36 10.48
N ARG A 158 -0.38 -5.58 10.76
CA ARG A 158 0.42 -4.66 11.60
C ARG A 158 0.60 -3.30 10.94
N TRP A 159 0.83 -3.29 9.63
CA TRP A 159 0.91 -2.07 8.85
C TRP A 159 -0.38 -1.25 9.01
N HIS A 160 -1.58 -1.86 8.94
CA HIS A 160 -2.86 -1.17 9.19
C HIS A 160 -2.90 -0.47 10.55
N TYR A 161 -2.48 -1.16 11.62
CA TYR A 161 -2.51 -0.54 12.95
C TYR A 161 -1.51 0.61 13.07
N ILE A 162 -0.32 0.49 12.48
CA ILE A 162 0.71 1.53 12.52
C ILE A 162 0.29 2.74 11.67
N SER A 163 -0.18 2.53 10.44
CA SER A 163 -0.67 3.60 9.56
C SER A 163 -1.96 4.23 10.12
N GLY A 164 -2.83 3.43 10.74
CA GLY A 164 -4.01 3.87 11.48
C GLY A 164 -3.65 4.79 12.65
N ALA A 165 -2.73 4.38 13.51
CA ALA A 165 -2.24 5.23 14.60
C ALA A 165 -1.57 6.51 14.08
N THR A 166 -0.81 6.39 12.98
CA THR A 166 -0.17 7.52 12.31
C THR A 166 -1.21 8.53 11.83
N THR A 167 -2.25 8.09 11.13
CA THR A 167 -3.30 8.98 10.62
C THR A 167 -4.12 9.61 11.73
N ILE A 168 -4.44 8.87 12.82
CA ILE A 168 -5.09 9.43 14.01
C ILE A 168 -4.25 10.55 14.62
N SER A 169 -2.96 10.29 14.86
CA SER A 169 -2.08 11.30 15.43
C SER A 169 -1.87 12.52 14.50
N THR A 170 -2.04 12.34 13.19
CA THR A 170 -1.99 13.44 12.20
C THR A 170 -3.25 14.28 12.29
N THR A 171 -4.43 13.66 12.37
CA THR A 171 -5.69 14.34 12.64
C THR A 171 -5.63 15.15 13.93
N LEU A 172 -5.17 14.56 15.03
CA LEU A 172 -5.10 15.25 16.33
C LEU A 172 -4.16 16.45 16.27
N PHE A 173 -3.04 16.33 15.56
CA PHE A 173 -2.13 17.44 15.34
C PHE A 173 -2.76 18.56 14.51
N LEU A 174 -3.40 18.22 13.38
CA LEU A 174 -4.10 19.20 12.54
C LEU A 174 -5.19 19.91 13.33
N SER A 175 -6.01 19.18 14.08
CA SER A 175 -7.06 19.74 14.93
C SER A 175 -6.51 20.76 15.95
N MET A 176 -5.35 20.48 16.54
CA MET A 176 -4.79 21.31 17.60
C MET A 176 -4.00 22.51 17.07
N TYR A 177 -3.25 22.34 15.99
CA TYR A 177 -2.26 23.33 15.53
C TYR A 177 -2.56 23.95 14.17
N LEU A 178 -3.49 23.36 13.40
CA LEU A 178 -3.92 23.86 12.10
C LEU A 178 -5.42 23.59 11.86
N PRO A 179 -6.32 24.10 12.73
CA PRO A 179 -7.75 23.79 12.65
C PRO A 179 -8.38 24.22 11.31
N GLU A 180 -7.83 25.24 10.65
CA GLU A 180 -8.23 25.73 9.33
C GLU A 180 -7.83 24.84 8.15
N PHE A 181 -7.19 23.68 8.39
CA PHE A 181 -6.71 22.78 7.33
C PHE A 181 -7.78 22.43 6.29
N ASP A 182 -9.02 22.16 6.70
CA ASP A 182 -10.12 21.85 5.77
C ASP A 182 -10.47 23.04 4.86
N LEU A 183 -10.38 24.27 5.36
CA LEU A 183 -10.61 25.47 4.57
C LEU A 183 -9.52 25.60 3.50
N ILE A 184 -8.25 25.44 3.89
CA ILE A 184 -7.10 25.47 2.98
C ILE A 184 -7.27 24.42 1.87
N MET A 185 -7.68 23.20 2.24
CA MET A 185 -7.91 22.13 1.27
C MET A 185 -9.09 22.43 0.34
N HIS A 186 -10.16 23.05 0.86
CA HIS A 186 -11.30 23.46 0.05
C HIS A 186 -10.89 24.49 -1.01
N GLU A 187 -10.17 25.54 -0.61
CA GLU A 187 -9.67 26.59 -1.50
C GLU A 187 -8.74 26.01 -2.57
N LEU A 188 -7.79 25.16 -2.17
CA LEU A 188 -6.89 24.49 -3.12
C LEU A 188 -7.63 23.67 -4.18
N ILE A 189 -8.68 22.94 -3.76
CA ILE A 189 -9.50 22.15 -4.69
C ILE A 189 -10.26 23.07 -5.65
N GLN A 190 -10.84 24.16 -5.15
CA GLN A 190 -11.53 25.14 -6.00
C GLN A 190 -10.59 25.75 -7.03
N ASP A 191 -9.39 26.18 -6.60
CA ASP A 191 -8.39 26.76 -7.49
C ASP A 191 -7.98 25.79 -8.59
N MET A 192 -7.76 24.50 -8.26
CA MET A 192 -7.46 23.49 -9.27
C MET A 192 -8.61 23.26 -10.25
N VAL A 193 -9.87 23.30 -9.79
CA VAL A 193 -11.05 23.16 -10.65
C VAL A 193 -11.16 24.33 -11.61
N VAL A 194 -10.97 25.57 -11.11
CA VAL A 194 -10.99 26.78 -11.93
C VAL A 194 -9.88 26.73 -12.98
N VAL A 195 -8.63 26.48 -12.58
CA VAL A 195 -7.51 26.35 -13.52
C VAL A 195 -7.81 25.31 -14.60
N ARG A 196 -8.34 24.14 -14.24
CA ARG A 196 -8.67 23.09 -15.21
C ARG A 196 -9.77 23.52 -16.19
N SER A 197 -10.74 24.32 -15.75
CA SER A 197 -11.80 24.85 -16.61
C SER A 197 -11.33 25.90 -17.61
N VAL A 198 -10.21 26.58 -17.35
CA VAL A 198 -9.59 27.54 -18.28
C VAL A 198 -8.81 26.86 -19.40
N PHE A 199 -8.36 25.62 -19.18
CA PHE A 199 -7.55 24.85 -20.14
C PHE A 199 -8.30 23.72 -20.87
N MET A 200 -9.62 23.58 -20.65
CA MET A 200 -10.50 22.68 -21.41
C MET A 200 -11.41 23.47 -22.34
#